data_AF-A0A7S0ZY20-F1
#
_entry.id   AF-A0A7S0ZY20-F1
#
_cell.length_a   1.000
_cell.length_b   1.000
_cell.length_c   1.000
_cell.angle_alpha   90.00
_cell.angle_beta   90.00
_cell.angle_gamma   90.00
#
_symmetry.space_group_name_H-M   'P 1'
#
loop_
_entity.id
_entity.type
_entity.pdbx_description
1 polymer ?
#
loop_
_entity_poly.entity_id
_entity_poly.type
_entity_poly.pdbx_seq_one_letter_code
_entity_poly.pdbx_strand_id
1 'polypeptide(L)'
;EIDIQFLLQHPRIVQILFHFRDSESVYLGMEFAAGGGMFDKLTKAGKFSNANAAQYFYETCDALEYMHQRKIIHRDIKPENILMDKDGHVKLADFGWSNAMESQVLRQTFCGTPDYLAPEMIRGQGHKESLDMWEMGVLLYEMLV
;
A
#
# COMPACT_ATOMS: atom_id res chain seq x y z
N GLU A 1 -7.05 7.17 11.93
CA GLU A 1 -6.10 6.53 11.00
C GLU A 1 -5.44 5.33 11.65
N ILE A 2 -4.63 5.53 12.71
CA ILE A 2 -4.03 4.44 13.51
C ILE A 2 -5.07 3.40 13.96
N ASP A 3 -6.23 3.84 14.45
CA ASP A 3 -7.29 2.92 14.89
C ASP A 3 -7.90 2.08 13.76
N ILE A 4 -7.98 2.62 12.54
CA ILE A 4 -8.49 1.87 11.38
C ILE A 4 -7.47 0.81 10.97
N GLN A 5 -6.19 1.21 10.90
CA GLN A 5 -5.09 0.30 10.58
C GLN A 5 -4.91 -0.79 11.65
N PHE A 6 -5.18 -0.48 12.92
CA PHE A 6 -5.16 -1.46 14.01
C PHE A 6 -6.21 -2.58 13.84
N LEU A 7 -7.31 -2.30 13.12
CA LEU A 7 -8.37 -3.27 12.85
C LEU A 7 -8.13 -4.11 11.58
N LEU A 8 -7.11 -3.78 10.78
CA LEU A 8 -6.76 -4.56 9.60
C LEU A 8 -5.99 -5.82 10.02
N GLN A 9 -6.59 -6.98 9.78
CA GLN A 9 -6.01 -8.29 10.03
C GLN A 9 -6.02 -9.09 8.73
N HIS A 10 -4.89 -9.08 8.05
CA HIS A 10 -4.71 -9.78 6.78
C HIS A 10 -3.25 -10.24 6.64
N PRO A 11 -2.98 -11.48 6.15
CA PRO A 11 -1.62 -11.98 6.03
C PRO A 11 -0.71 -11.13 5.13
N ARG A 12 -1.29 -10.36 4.20
CA ARG A 12 -0.58 -9.47 3.25
C ARG A 12 -0.53 -8.00 3.67
N ILE A 13 -0.93 -7.67 4.89
CA ILE A 13 -0.86 -6.31 5.45
C ILE A 13 0.03 -6.34 6.69
N VAL A 14 0.89 -5.34 6.86
CA VAL A 14 1.66 -5.14 8.09
C VAL A 14 0.72 -4.82 9.24
N GLN A 15 0.75 -5.65 10.28
CA GLN A 15 -0.11 -5.45 11.44
C GLN A 15 0.49 -4.44 12.44
N ILE A 16 -0.34 -3.53 12.96
CA ILE A 16 0.01 -2.77 14.17
C ILE A 16 -0.27 -3.67 15.38
N LEU A 17 0.77 -3.93 16.18
CA LEU A 17 0.71 -4.76 17.38
C LEU A 17 0.35 -3.92 18.61
N PHE A 18 0.88 -2.71 18.70
CA PHE A 18 0.57 -1.76 19.76
C PHE A 18 0.87 -0.33 19.29
N HIS A 19 0.29 0.65 19.99
CA HIS A 19 0.67 2.05 19.84
C HIS A 19 0.68 2.73 21.21
N PHE A 20 1.52 3.75 21.37
CA PHE A 20 1.50 4.64 22.52
C PHE A 20 2.02 6.01 22.12
N ARG A 21 1.87 7.00 23.00
CA ARG A 21 2.36 8.36 22.77
C ARG A 21 2.95 8.93 24.05
N ASP A 22 3.91 9.83 23.90
CA ASP A 22 4.34 10.73 24.95
C ASP A 22 3.96 12.18 24.58
N SER A 23 4.57 13.17 25.21
CA SER A 23 4.33 14.59 24.95
C SER A 23 4.85 15.07 23.60
N GLU A 24 5.78 14.34 22.98
CA GLU A 24 6.52 14.79 21.80
C GLU A 24 6.27 13.89 20.57
N SER A 25 5.96 12.60 20.79
CA SER A 25 5.98 11.58 19.74
C SER A 25 4.85 10.55 19.87
N VAL A 26 4.52 9.95 18.72
CA VAL A 26 3.66 8.76 18.61
C VAL A 26 4.52 7.59 18.20
N TYR A 27 4.35 6.45 18.87
CA TYR A 27 5.11 5.23 18.64
C TYR A 27 4.17 4.13 18.19
N LEU A 28 4.52 3.48 17.08
CA LEU A 28 3.79 2.36 16.51
C LEU A 28 4.68 1.11 16.56
N GLY A 29 4.27 0.11 17.34
CA GLY A 29 4.85 -1.23 17.29
C GLY A 29 4.19 -2.03 16.19
N MET A 30 4.94 -2.36 15.13
CA MET A 30 4.43 -3.03 13.94
C MET A 30 5.07 -4.41 13.76
N GLU A 31 4.38 -5.28 13.02
CA GLU A 31 4.93 -6.55 12.54
C GLU A 31 6.24 -6.31 11.78
N PHE A 32 7.28 -7.10 12.09
CA PHE A 32 8.57 -7.00 11.41
C PHE A 32 8.60 -7.85 10.13
N ALA A 33 8.59 -7.19 8.97
CA ALA A 33 8.77 -7.81 7.67
C ALA A 33 10.25 -8.07 7.38
N ALA A 34 10.75 -9.23 7.82
CA ALA A 34 12.18 -9.57 7.82
C ALA A 34 12.83 -9.70 6.43
N GLY A 35 12.04 -9.81 5.36
CA GLY A 35 12.51 -9.91 3.99
C GLY A 35 12.95 -8.57 3.38
N GLY A 36 12.71 -7.44 4.06
CA GLY A 36 13.08 -6.09 3.59
C GLY A 36 12.09 -5.51 2.57
N GLY A 37 12.42 -4.34 2.01
CA GLY A 37 11.56 -3.63 1.05
C GLY A 37 11.63 -4.20 -0.38
N MET A 38 10.52 -4.10 -1.10
CA MET A 38 10.45 -4.46 -2.52
C MET A 38 11.29 -3.50 -3.36
N PHE A 39 11.28 -2.20 -3.07
CA PHE A 39 12.08 -1.19 -3.77
C PHE A 39 13.57 -1.56 -3.84
N ASP A 40 14.17 -1.93 -2.71
CA ASP A 40 15.58 -2.33 -2.65
C ASP A 40 15.85 -3.59 -3.48
N LYS A 41 14.92 -4.54 -3.47
CA LYS A 41 15.03 -5.78 -4.24
C LYS A 41 14.91 -5.53 -5.73
N LEU A 42 13.96 -4.70 -6.14
CA LEU A 42 13.73 -4.34 -7.53
C LEU A 42 14.92 -3.57 -8.08
N THR A 43 15.40 -2.56 -7.36
CA THR A 43 16.59 -1.77 -7.71
C THR A 43 17.82 -2.65 -7.92
N LYS A 44 18.04 -3.65 -7.04
CA LYS A 44 19.17 -4.58 -7.17
C LYS A 44 19.02 -5.57 -8.33
N ALA A 45 17.80 -6.01 -8.61
CA ALA A 45 17.52 -6.97 -9.67
C ALA A 45 17.41 -6.31 -11.06
N GLY A 46 17.16 -5.00 -11.11
CA GLY A 46 16.75 -4.28 -12.31
C GLY A 46 15.27 -4.53 -12.64
N LYS A 47 14.88 -5.81 -12.73
CA LYS A 47 13.50 -6.25 -12.90
C LYS A 47 13.26 -7.61 -12.26
N PHE A 48 12.01 -7.96 -12.00
CA PHE A 48 11.63 -9.29 -11.54
C PHE A 48 11.34 -10.25 -12.70
N SER A 49 11.39 -11.55 -12.38
CA SER A 49 10.87 -12.57 -13.29
C SER A 49 9.35 -12.48 -13.37
N ASN A 50 8.76 -12.90 -14.49
CA ASN A 50 7.30 -12.93 -14.64
C ASN A 50 6.60 -13.71 -13.50
N ALA A 51 7.23 -14.77 -13.00
CA ALA A 51 6.71 -15.56 -11.89
C ALA A 51 6.67 -14.74 -10.59
N ASN A 52 7.76 -14.07 -10.24
CA ASN A 52 7.83 -13.24 -9.03
C ASN A 52 6.89 -12.03 -9.15
N ALA A 53 6.90 -11.34 -10.30
CA ALA A 53 6.00 -10.20 -10.54
C ALA A 53 4.53 -10.61 -10.44
N ALA A 54 4.14 -11.76 -11.02
CA ALA A 54 2.77 -12.26 -10.92
C ALA A 54 2.39 -12.63 -9.47
N GLN A 55 3.30 -13.27 -8.73
CA GLN A 55 3.07 -13.59 -7.32
C GLN A 55 2.88 -12.31 -6.49
N TYR A 56 3.79 -11.36 -6.59
CA TYR A 56 3.72 -10.12 -5.82
C TYR A 56 2.49 -9.30 -6.20
N PHE A 57 2.16 -9.21 -7.49
CA PHE A 57 0.94 -8.55 -7.97
C PHE A 57 -0.32 -9.19 -7.37
N TYR A 58 -0.42 -10.52 -7.41
CA TYR A 58 -1.54 -11.24 -6.83
C TYR A 58 -1.66 -10.99 -5.32
N GLU A 59 -0.56 -11.09 -4.57
CA GLU A 59 -0.59 -10.90 -3.12
C GLU A 59 -0.91 -9.46 -2.70
N THR A 60 -0.49 -8.46 -3.48
CA THR A 60 -0.90 -7.07 -3.27
C THR A 60 -2.39 -6.87 -3.60
N CYS A 61 -2.90 -7.49 -4.67
CA CYS A 61 -4.34 -7.48 -4.97
C CYS A 61 -5.17 -8.09 -3.84
N ASP A 62 -4.72 -9.20 -3.24
CA ASP A 62 -5.37 -9.85 -2.10
C ASP A 62 -5.47 -8.91 -0.88
N ALA A 63 -4.40 -8.16 -0.59
CA ALA A 63 -4.42 -7.10 0.43
C ALA A 63 -5.42 -5.98 0.10
N LEU A 64 -5.42 -5.50 -1.14
CA LEU A 64 -6.29 -4.41 -1.59
C LEU A 64 -7.77 -4.81 -1.57
N GLU A 65 -8.10 -6.02 -2.02
CA GLU A 65 -9.47 -6.54 -1.95
C GLU A 65 -9.98 -6.52 -0.51
N TYR A 66 -9.18 -7.01 0.44
CA TYR A 66 -9.51 -7.00 1.86
C TYR A 66 -9.81 -5.58 2.38
N MET A 67 -9.02 -4.58 1.97
CA MET A 67 -9.20 -3.18 2.34
C MET A 67 -10.45 -2.55 1.69
N HIS A 68 -10.64 -2.77 0.38
CA HIS A 68 -11.74 -2.20 -0.39
C HIS A 68 -13.10 -2.73 0.09
N GLN A 69 -13.18 -4.02 0.48
CA GLN A 69 -14.37 -4.60 1.12
C GLN A 69 -14.75 -3.88 2.43
N ARG A 70 -13.77 -3.30 3.13
CA ARG A 70 -13.93 -2.49 4.35
C ARG A 70 -14.03 -1.00 4.08
N LYS A 71 -14.16 -0.60 2.81
CA LYS A 71 -14.25 0.80 2.37
C LYS A 71 -13.01 1.62 2.72
N ILE A 72 -11.84 0.99 2.73
CA ILE A 72 -10.55 1.63 2.96
C ILE A 72 -9.78 1.61 1.64
N ILE A 73 -9.21 2.76 1.25
CA ILE A 73 -8.37 2.93 0.07
C ILE A 73 -6.95 3.20 0.55
N HIS A 74 -5.93 2.63 -0.11
CA HIS A 74 -4.52 2.83 0.27
C HIS A 74 -3.96 4.18 -0.20
N ARG A 75 -4.06 4.48 -1.50
CA ARG A 75 -3.66 5.74 -2.17
C ARG A 75 -2.16 6.04 -2.27
N ASP A 76 -1.33 5.04 -2.10
CA ASP A 76 0.13 5.21 -2.21
C ASP A 76 0.78 3.86 -2.48
N ILE A 77 0.22 3.07 -3.40
CA ILE A 77 0.77 1.77 -3.77
C ILE A 77 2.01 1.99 -4.63
N LYS A 78 3.17 1.57 -4.10
CA LYS A 78 4.49 1.64 -4.74
C LYS A 78 5.48 0.68 -4.07
N PRO A 79 6.62 0.35 -4.71
CA PRO A 79 7.60 -0.60 -4.16
C PRO A 79 8.14 -0.23 -2.77
N GLU A 80 8.19 1.05 -2.41
CA GLU A 80 8.65 1.53 -1.10
C GLU A 80 7.68 1.16 0.02
N ASN A 81 6.39 1.08 -0.29
CA ASN A 81 5.34 0.73 0.66
C ASN A 81 5.02 -0.77 0.67
N ILE A 82 5.77 -1.58 -0.08
CA ILE A 82 5.62 -3.04 -0.10
C ILE A 82 6.87 -3.67 0.52
N LEU A 83 6.66 -4.36 1.65
CA LEU A 83 7.68 -5.13 2.33
C LEU A 83 7.53 -6.62 2.03
N MET A 84 8.54 -7.39 2.43
CA MET A 84 8.55 -8.85 2.30
C MET A 84 8.69 -9.48 3.67
N ASP A 85 7.90 -10.51 3.97
CA ASP A 85 8.12 -11.32 5.17
C ASP A 85 9.32 -12.27 5.00
N LYS A 86 9.59 -13.07 6.04
CA LYS A 86 10.73 -14.01 6.08
C LYS A 86 10.71 -15.07 4.97
N ASP A 87 9.53 -15.39 4.43
CA ASP A 87 9.33 -16.42 3.42
C ASP A 87 9.26 -15.82 1.99
N GLY A 88 9.47 -14.50 1.86
CA GLY A 88 9.50 -13.82 0.56
C GLY A 88 8.12 -13.45 0.03
N HIS A 89 7.21 -13.18 0.96
CA HIS A 89 5.80 -12.94 0.71
C HIS A 89 5.43 -11.47 1.02
N VAL A 90 4.49 -10.89 0.29
CA VAL A 90 4.14 -9.47 0.36
C VAL A 90 3.54 -9.08 1.71
N LYS A 91 3.96 -7.92 2.21
CA LYS A 91 3.42 -7.21 3.36
C LYS A 91 3.24 -5.74 2.98
N LEU A 92 2.02 -5.37 2.63
CA LEU A 92 1.63 -3.99 2.34
C LEU A 92 1.74 -3.15 3.62
N ALA A 93 2.48 -2.05 3.52
CA ALA A 93 2.86 -1.17 4.61
C ALA A 93 2.52 0.29 4.28
N ASP A 94 2.76 1.17 5.24
CA ASP A 94 2.55 2.63 5.16
C ASP A 94 1.14 3.08 4.73
N PHE A 95 0.28 3.17 5.73
CA PHE A 95 -1.11 3.57 5.59
C PHE A 95 -1.31 5.07 5.86
N GLY A 96 -0.24 5.87 5.82
CA GLY A 96 -0.20 7.31 6.10
C GLY A 96 -1.18 8.17 5.27
N TRP A 97 -1.67 7.60 4.17
CA TRP A 97 -2.64 8.21 3.25
C TRP A 97 -3.97 7.46 3.19
N SER A 98 -4.07 6.34 3.91
CA SER A 98 -5.25 5.49 3.90
C SER A 98 -6.42 6.16 4.60
N ASN A 99 -7.63 5.95 4.09
CA ASN A 99 -8.81 6.56 4.70
C ASN A 99 -10.07 5.72 4.51
N ALA A 100 -10.95 5.74 5.50
CA ALA A 100 -12.28 5.15 5.40
C ALA A 100 -13.18 6.05 4.53
N MET A 101 -13.89 5.46 3.56
CA MET A 101 -14.87 6.15 2.73
C MET A 101 -16.16 6.42 3.51
N GLU A 102 -16.12 7.26 4.55
CA GLU A 102 -17.30 7.59 5.37
C GLU A 102 -18.21 8.67 4.75
N SER A 103 -17.92 9.18 3.56
CA SER A 103 -18.81 10.15 2.92
C SER A 103 -18.78 9.99 1.40
N GLN A 104 -19.96 10.06 0.78
CA GLN A 104 -20.21 10.10 -0.67
C GLN A 104 -19.57 11.32 -1.38
N VAL A 105 -18.61 11.99 -0.74
CA VAL A 105 -17.90 13.15 -1.24
C VAL A 105 -16.63 12.64 -1.91
N LEU A 106 -16.65 12.66 -3.24
CA LEU A 106 -15.48 12.66 -4.11
C LEU A 106 -14.44 13.66 -3.56
N ARG A 107 -13.37 13.17 -2.91
CA ARG A 107 -12.38 14.03 -2.25
C ARG A 107 -11.30 14.49 -3.23
N GLN A 108 -10.87 15.74 -3.08
CA GLN A 108 -9.94 16.43 -3.99
C GLN A 108 -8.49 16.52 -3.45
N THR A 109 -8.15 15.80 -2.37
CA THR A 109 -6.80 15.85 -1.77
C THR A 109 -5.75 15.32 -2.75
N PHE A 110 -4.75 16.14 -3.06
CA PHE A 110 -3.61 15.81 -3.91
C PHE A 110 -2.49 15.19 -3.05
N CYS A 111 -2.28 13.88 -3.17
CA CYS A 111 -1.24 13.11 -2.46
C CYS A 111 -0.72 11.96 -3.34
N GLY A 112 0.39 11.34 -2.98
CA GLY A 112 1.02 10.24 -3.75
C GLY A 112 2.36 10.62 -4.41
N THR A 113 3.12 9.62 -4.87
CA THR A 113 4.34 9.83 -5.66
C THR A 113 3.98 10.25 -7.10
N PRO A 114 4.60 11.31 -7.68
CA PRO A 114 4.23 11.84 -9.00
C PRO A 114 4.13 10.79 -10.12
N ASP A 115 5.03 9.81 -10.11
CA ASP A 115 5.10 8.74 -11.12
C ASP A 115 3.92 7.75 -11.05
N TYR A 116 3.21 7.72 -9.91
CA TYR A 116 2.08 6.83 -9.63
C TYR A 116 0.72 7.52 -9.72
N LEU A 117 0.67 8.84 -9.98
CA LEU A 117 -0.56 9.61 -9.95
C LEU A 117 -1.55 9.18 -11.06
N ALA A 118 -2.76 8.83 -10.64
CA ALA A 118 -3.85 8.54 -11.56
C ALA A 118 -4.36 9.82 -12.27
N PRO A 119 -4.83 9.75 -13.53
CA PRO A 119 -5.27 10.91 -14.30
C PRO A 119 -6.40 11.70 -13.62
N GLU A 120 -7.30 11.03 -12.89
CA GLU A 120 -8.36 11.66 -12.12
C GLU A 120 -7.82 12.56 -11.01
N MET A 121 -6.71 12.18 -10.35
CA MET A 121 -6.07 12.99 -9.31
C MET A 121 -5.48 14.25 -9.90
N ILE A 122 -4.80 14.13 -11.04
CA ILE A 122 -4.22 15.26 -11.78
C ILE A 122 -5.32 16.24 -12.22
N ARG A 123 -6.50 15.72 -12.58
CA ARG A 123 -7.65 16.51 -13.03
C ARG A 123 -8.50 17.05 -11.87
N GLY A 124 -8.15 16.79 -10.61
CA GLY A 124 -8.94 17.19 -9.44
C GLY A 124 -10.34 16.55 -9.40
N GLN A 125 -10.53 15.44 -10.12
CA GLN A 125 -11.73 14.63 -10.04
C GLN A 125 -11.63 13.77 -8.79
N GLY A 126 -12.71 13.64 -8.01
CA GLY A 126 -12.61 12.79 -6.85
C GLY A 126 -12.38 11.34 -7.22
N HIS A 127 -11.77 10.62 -6.29
CA HIS A 127 -11.28 9.27 -6.49
C HIS A 127 -12.01 8.26 -5.59
N LYS A 128 -11.97 6.99 -6.02
CA LYS A 128 -12.51 5.82 -5.33
C LYS A 128 -11.43 4.73 -5.27
N GLU A 129 -11.82 3.51 -4.93
CA GLU A 129 -10.97 2.30 -4.96
C GLU A 129 -10.25 2.06 -6.30
N SER A 130 -10.74 2.63 -7.42
CA SER A 130 -10.08 2.56 -8.73
C SER A 130 -8.69 3.18 -8.78
N LEU A 131 -8.37 4.08 -7.85
CA LEU A 131 -7.07 4.72 -7.74
C LEU A 131 -5.97 3.69 -7.41
N ASP A 132 -6.21 2.83 -6.40
CA ASP A 132 -5.27 1.75 -6.06
C ASP A 132 -5.06 0.81 -7.27
N MET A 133 -6.09 0.61 -8.10
CA MET A 133 -5.99 -0.22 -9.31
C MET A 133 -5.14 0.42 -10.41
N TRP A 134 -5.12 1.76 -10.52
CA TRP A 134 -4.19 2.46 -11.40
C TRP A 134 -2.75 2.27 -10.93
N GLU A 135 -2.50 2.51 -9.64
CA GLU A 135 -1.18 2.35 -9.03
C GLU A 135 -0.67 0.90 -9.16
N MET A 136 -1.54 -0.09 -9.05
CA MET A 136 -1.21 -1.50 -9.32
C MET A 136 -0.73 -1.73 -10.76
N GLY A 137 -1.30 -1.03 -11.74
CA GLY A 137 -0.85 -1.09 -13.13
C GLY A 137 0.56 -0.52 -13.30
N VAL A 138 0.85 0.61 -12.65
CA VAL A 138 2.19 1.22 -12.63
C VAL A 138 3.19 0.30 -11.93
N LEU A 139 2.83 -0.26 -10.77
CA LEU A 139 3.66 -1.20 -10.03
C LEU A 139 4.01 -2.44 -10.87
N LEU A 140 3.04 -3.03 -11.57
CA LEU A 140 3.29 -4.18 -12.43
C LEU A 140 4.26 -3.85 -13.57
N TYR A 141 4.13 -2.66 -14.16
CA TYR A 141 5.05 -2.19 -15.18
C TYR A 141 6.47 -2.06 -14.60
N GLU A 142 6.63 -1.41 -13.46
CA GLU A 142 7.93 -1.23 -12.80
C GLU A 142 8.59 -2.57 -12.42
N MET A 143 7.80 -3.56 -11.99
CA MET A 143 8.34 -4.90 -11.71
C MET A 143 8.87 -5.63 -12.95
N LEU A 144 8.42 -5.29 -14.17
CA LEU A 144 8.68 -6.04 -15.40
C LEU A 144 9.71 -5.39 -16.34
N VAL A 145 9.98 -4.09 -16.20
CA VAL A 145 10.79 -3.30 -17.13
C VAL A 145 12.09 -2.85 -16.48
#